data_AF-A0A4R6IWA4-F1
#
_entry.id   AF-A0A4R6IWA4-F1
#
_cell.length_a   1.000
_cell.length_b   1.000
_cell.length_c   1.000
_cell.angle_alpha   90.00
_cell.angle_beta   90.00
_cell.angle_gamma   90.00
#
_symmetry.space_group_name_H-M   'P 1'
#
loop_
_entity.id
_entity.type
_entity.pdbx_description
1 polymer ?
#
loop_
_entity_poly.entity_id
_entity_poly.type
_entity_poly.pdbx_seq_one_letter_code
_entity_poly.pdbx_strand_id
1 'polypeptide(L)'
;MKEDGIDTIWQVPKYLPYVQPNLTEDIIANAEKKIGYKLPKEYIDILRIQNGGYIRFRLPETLHEQIYGIGPFFPSLTDYDWTDYEGTVGFELNGLIPFDGDGHWYLCLDYRQGNTEPEVTFIDTESDYEKPIATNFKEYLQLLEINTDNAFVIAISFTIQELVAKISSIAGIEFEEPNSFDHGYPIYRSKYNESWVWISPNKVPAGFIRESDDRYEELKSQKLQISLRHPEISGDFFFITVSEDLQRENLFAILAEHGIKINEAKTYFE
;
A
#
# COMPACT_ATOMS: atom_id res chain seq x y z
N MET A 1 1.40 -14.11 -2.67
CA MET A 1 1.92 -13.66 -4.00
C MET A 1 2.61 -14.80 -4.76
N LYS A 2 2.38 -14.97 -6.08
CA LYS A 2 3.18 -15.86 -6.96
C LYS A 2 4.53 -15.18 -7.29
N GLU A 3 5.57 -15.94 -7.67
CA GLU A 3 6.92 -15.38 -7.95
C GLU A 3 6.91 -14.21 -8.95
N ASP A 4 5.95 -14.16 -9.89
CA ASP A 4 5.82 -13.08 -10.89
C ASP A 4 5.20 -11.77 -10.35
N GLY A 5 4.73 -11.74 -9.09
CA GLY A 5 4.05 -10.57 -8.51
C GLY A 5 4.97 -9.53 -7.87
N ILE A 6 6.23 -9.89 -7.62
CA ILE A 6 7.17 -9.11 -6.79
C ILE A 6 7.45 -7.71 -7.35
N ASP A 7 7.50 -7.57 -8.67
CA ASP A 7 7.74 -6.30 -9.37
C ASP A 7 6.60 -5.28 -9.19
N THR A 8 5.43 -5.76 -8.76
CA THR A 8 4.23 -4.92 -8.58
C THR A 8 3.85 -4.73 -7.11
N ILE A 9 4.67 -5.18 -6.14
CA ILE A 9 4.35 -5.11 -4.71
C ILE A 9 4.06 -3.69 -4.20
N TRP A 10 4.72 -2.69 -4.78
CA TRP A 10 4.66 -1.31 -4.31
C TRP A 10 3.35 -0.61 -4.67
N GLN A 11 2.82 0.17 -3.73
CA GLN A 11 1.67 1.03 -3.97
C GLN A 11 2.05 2.15 -4.94
N VAL A 12 1.17 2.40 -5.90
CA VAL A 12 1.25 3.51 -6.86
C VAL A 12 0.05 4.44 -6.64
N PRO A 13 0.23 5.77 -6.61
CA PRO A 13 1.50 6.49 -6.59
C PRO A 13 2.28 6.20 -5.30
N LYS A 14 3.60 6.12 -5.41
CA LYS A 14 4.46 6.03 -4.22
C LYS A 14 4.50 7.36 -3.46
N TYR A 15 4.39 7.30 -2.14
CA TYR A 15 4.61 8.49 -1.30
C TYR A 15 6.11 8.75 -1.19
N LEU A 16 6.60 9.74 -1.94
CA LEU A 16 8.04 9.95 -2.15
C LEU A 16 8.85 10.18 -0.86
N PRO A 17 8.33 10.85 0.20
CA PRO A 17 9.06 11.00 1.45
C PRO A 17 9.46 9.67 2.10
N TYR A 18 8.68 8.60 1.90
CA TYR A 18 8.90 7.28 2.52
C TYR A 18 9.78 6.35 1.66
N VAL A 19 10.31 6.86 0.55
CA VAL A 19 11.19 6.10 -0.34
C VAL A 19 12.64 6.53 -0.12
N GLN A 20 13.50 5.55 0.10
CA GLN A 20 14.94 5.74 0.28
C GLN A 20 15.67 5.95 -1.05
N PRO A 21 16.93 6.42 -1.03
CA PRO A 21 17.80 6.36 -2.20
C PRO A 21 17.97 4.93 -2.73
N ASN A 22 18.45 4.80 -3.97
CA ASN A 22 18.70 3.50 -4.59
C ASN A 22 19.58 2.62 -3.70
N LEU A 23 19.16 1.37 -3.53
CA LEU A 23 19.88 0.40 -2.74
C LEU A 23 21.22 0.05 -3.39
N THR A 24 22.29 0.01 -2.60
CA THR A 24 23.64 -0.37 -3.03
C THR A 24 24.21 -1.43 -2.09
N GLU A 25 25.22 -2.18 -2.55
CA GLU A 25 25.87 -3.20 -1.71
C GLU A 25 26.48 -2.60 -0.44
N ASP A 26 27.02 -1.38 -0.50
CA ASP A 26 27.56 -0.68 0.67
C ASP A 26 26.44 -0.32 1.67
N ILE A 27 25.27 0.11 1.19
CA ILE A 27 24.10 0.39 2.05
C ILE A 27 23.65 -0.90 2.75
N ILE A 28 23.57 -2.02 2.01
CA ILE A 28 23.19 -3.32 2.54
C ILE A 28 24.19 -3.78 3.60
N ALA A 29 25.48 -3.77 3.29
CA ALA A 29 26.53 -4.22 4.20
C ALA A 29 26.57 -3.38 5.50
N ASN A 30 26.36 -2.07 5.40
CA ASN A 30 26.28 -1.19 6.56
C ASN A 30 25.04 -1.46 7.41
N ALA A 31 23.89 -1.72 6.79
CA ALA A 31 22.65 -2.05 7.49
C ALA A 31 22.78 -3.38 8.24
N GLU A 32 23.24 -4.44 7.56
CA GLU A 32 23.49 -5.75 8.18
C GLU A 32 24.48 -5.65 9.35
N LYS A 33 25.55 -4.86 9.19
CA LYS A 33 26.51 -4.61 10.27
C LYS A 33 25.86 -3.88 11.45
N LYS A 34 24.96 -2.93 11.18
CA LYS A 34 24.29 -2.12 12.22
C LYS A 34 23.27 -2.96 13.00
N ILE A 35 22.47 -3.77 12.31
CA ILE A 35 21.47 -4.64 12.96
C ILE A 35 22.09 -5.92 13.53
N GLY A 36 23.28 -6.32 13.08
CA GLY A 36 24.00 -7.51 13.55
C GLY A 36 23.61 -8.82 12.84
N TYR A 37 22.76 -8.75 11.81
CA TYR A 37 22.18 -9.91 11.12
C TYR A 37 22.29 -9.79 9.60
N LYS A 38 22.25 -10.94 8.93
CA LYS A 38 22.13 -11.01 7.47
C LYS A 38 20.68 -10.82 7.06
N LEU A 39 20.44 -9.97 6.06
CA LEU A 39 19.08 -9.71 5.58
C LEU A 39 18.59 -10.84 4.66
N PRO A 40 17.30 -11.20 4.69
CA PRO A 40 16.74 -12.18 3.77
C PRO A 40 16.97 -11.76 2.33
N LYS A 41 17.29 -12.72 1.45
CA LYS A 41 17.53 -12.44 0.04
C LYS A 41 16.31 -11.77 -0.62
N GLU A 42 15.12 -12.30 -0.36
CA GLU A 42 13.84 -11.84 -0.91
C GLU A 42 13.51 -10.41 -0.45
N TYR A 43 13.87 -10.04 0.78
CA TYR A 43 13.71 -8.67 1.27
C TYR A 43 14.60 -7.71 0.48
N ILE A 44 15.87 -8.07 0.26
CA ILE A 44 16.79 -7.28 -0.57
C ILE A 44 16.32 -7.20 -2.03
N ASP A 45 15.82 -8.29 -2.61
CA ASP A 45 15.32 -8.30 -3.99
C ASP A 45 14.18 -7.28 -4.18
N ILE A 46 13.26 -7.19 -3.22
CA ILE A 46 12.17 -6.21 -3.21
C ILE A 46 12.70 -4.78 -3.11
N LEU A 47 13.66 -4.55 -2.20
CA LEU A 47 14.25 -3.22 -2.01
C LEU A 47 15.08 -2.74 -3.21
N ARG A 48 15.54 -3.65 -4.08
CA ARG A 48 16.19 -3.28 -5.35
C ARG A 48 15.20 -2.72 -6.38
N ILE A 49 13.93 -3.10 -6.31
CA ILE A 49 12.87 -2.54 -7.16
C ILE A 49 12.50 -1.13 -6.69
N GLN A 50 12.23 -0.98 -5.40
CA GLN A 50 12.04 0.30 -4.73
C GLN A 50 12.49 0.17 -3.28
N ASN A 51 13.33 1.08 -2.81
CA ASN A 51 13.90 0.99 -1.47
C ASN A 51 12.93 1.57 -0.41
N GLY A 52 11.87 0.83 -0.12
CA GLY A 52 10.88 1.15 0.92
C GLY A 52 9.64 1.89 0.43
N GLY A 53 8.62 1.93 1.29
CA GLY A 53 7.35 2.64 1.10
C GLY A 53 6.12 1.73 1.24
N TYR A 54 4.95 2.29 0.95
CA TYR A 54 3.68 1.57 1.00
C TYR A 54 3.60 0.46 -0.05
N ILE A 55 2.94 -0.64 0.31
CA ILE A 55 2.67 -1.76 -0.58
C ILE A 55 1.18 -1.84 -0.93
N ARG A 56 0.85 -2.49 -2.05
CA ARG A 56 -0.55 -2.68 -2.49
C ARG A 56 -1.21 -3.96 -1.94
N PHE A 57 -0.47 -4.75 -1.18
CA PHE A 57 -0.89 -6.05 -0.66
C PHE A 57 -1.18 -5.95 0.84
N ARG A 58 -2.04 -6.83 1.35
CA ARG A 58 -2.34 -6.97 2.78
C ARG A 58 -2.04 -8.38 3.29
N LEU A 59 -1.99 -8.51 4.60
CA LEU A 59 -2.18 -9.77 5.30
C LEU A 59 -3.66 -9.87 5.76
N PRO A 60 -4.40 -10.96 5.48
CA PRO A 60 -5.85 -11.06 5.73
C PRO A 60 -6.32 -10.79 7.17
N GLU A 61 -5.44 -10.92 8.17
CA GLU A 61 -5.77 -10.84 9.60
C GLU A 61 -4.69 -10.12 10.42
N THR A 62 -3.82 -9.34 9.77
CA THR A 62 -2.66 -8.74 10.43
C THR A 62 -2.39 -7.38 9.80
N LEU A 63 -2.15 -6.37 10.63
CA LEU A 63 -1.82 -5.03 10.17
C LEU A 63 -0.54 -5.08 9.36
N HIS A 64 -0.59 -4.50 8.17
CA HIS A 64 0.52 -4.45 7.24
C HIS A 64 0.20 -3.44 6.14
N GLU A 65 1.05 -2.43 5.99
CA GLU A 65 0.80 -1.31 5.08
C GLU A 65 2.02 -0.98 4.22
N GLN A 66 3.22 -1.28 4.71
CA GLN A 66 4.46 -0.83 4.08
C GLN A 66 5.60 -1.80 4.33
N ILE A 67 6.68 -1.60 3.59
CA ILE A 67 7.96 -2.25 3.84
C ILE A 67 8.99 -1.14 4.04
N TYR A 68 9.69 -1.18 5.16
CA TYR A 68 10.74 -0.21 5.47
C TYR A 68 11.88 -0.34 4.45
N GLY A 69 12.40 0.80 4.02
CA GLY A 69 13.62 0.82 3.20
C GLY A 69 14.87 0.81 4.07
N ILE A 70 16.02 0.76 3.42
CA ILE A 70 17.33 0.95 4.05
C ILE A 70 17.90 2.28 3.61
N GLY A 71 17.94 3.25 4.52
CA GLY A 71 18.47 4.57 4.23
C GLY A 71 18.23 5.56 5.36
N PRO A 72 18.48 6.86 5.09
CA PRO A 72 18.46 7.90 6.11
C PRO A 72 17.06 8.47 6.40
N PHE A 73 16.03 8.12 5.63
CA PHE A 73 14.70 8.71 5.77
C PHE A 73 13.78 7.83 6.60
N PHE A 74 12.75 8.41 7.20
CA PHE A 74 11.68 7.63 7.82
C PHE A 74 10.71 7.10 6.73
N PRO A 75 10.23 5.85 6.81
CA PRO A 75 10.66 4.80 7.74
C PRO A 75 11.92 4.05 7.26
N SER A 76 12.77 3.63 8.20
CA SER A 76 14.04 2.93 7.92
C SER A 76 14.19 1.69 8.78
N LEU A 77 14.57 0.57 8.16
CA LEU A 77 14.86 -0.71 8.82
C LEU A 77 15.91 -0.58 9.94
N THR A 78 16.80 0.41 9.82
CA THR A 78 17.90 0.58 10.79
C THR A 78 17.62 1.65 11.83
N ASP A 79 16.45 2.28 11.79
CA ASP A 79 16.06 3.37 12.67
C ASP A 79 14.93 2.90 13.60
N TYR A 80 15.29 2.02 14.52
CA TYR A 80 14.42 1.50 15.57
C TYR A 80 15.16 1.51 16.91
N ASP A 81 14.41 1.66 17.99
CA ASP A 81 14.91 1.60 19.36
C ASP A 81 13.89 0.87 20.23
N TRP A 82 14.33 -0.21 20.86
CA TRP A 82 13.49 -1.02 21.74
C TRP A 82 13.47 -0.52 23.20
N THR A 83 14.30 0.47 23.54
CA THR A 83 14.48 0.94 24.93
C THR A 83 13.17 1.36 25.59
N ASP A 84 12.27 2.00 24.87
CA ASP A 84 10.98 2.48 25.40
C ASP A 84 9.97 1.34 25.68
N TYR A 85 10.24 0.14 25.16
CA TYR A 85 9.39 -1.06 25.32
C TYR A 85 10.01 -2.10 26.26
N GLU A 86 11.25 -1.89 26.72
CA GLU A 86 11.90 -2.81 27.66
C GLU A 86 11.11 -2.89 28.98
N GLY A 87 10.64 -4.09 29.32
CA GLY A 87 9.86 -4.34 30.53
C GLY A 87 8.38 -3.94 30.45
N THR A 88 7.90 -3.45 29.30
CA THR A 88 6.45 -3.28 29.03
C THR A 88 5.83 -4.53 28.42
N VAL A 89 6.65 -5.32 27.71
CA VAL A 89 6.28 -6.62 27.14
C VAL A 89 7.05 -7.77 27.81
N GLY A 90 6.48 -8.97 27.77
CA GLY A 90 7.01 -10.20 28.36
C GLY A 90 7.88 -11.04 27.42
N PHE A 91 7.91 -10.73 26.12
CA PHE A 91 8.72 -11.41 25.12
C PHE A 91 10.09 -10.74 24.89
N GLU A 92 11.07 -11.51 24.40
CA GLU A 92 12.41 -11.01 24.08
C GLU A 92 12.35 -10.09 22.85
N LEU A 93 12.88 -8.87 23.00
CA LEU A 93 12.95 -7.85 21.95
C LEU A 93 14.24 -7.93 21.14
N ASN A 94 15.34 -8.39 21.74
CA ASN A 94 16.61 -8.51 21.05
C ASN A 94 16.53 -9.60 19.95
N GLY A 95 16.85 -9.22 18.72
CA GLY A 95 16.70 -10.06 17.54
C GLY A 95 15.41 -9.81 16.74
N LEU A 96 14.51 -8.95 17.21
CA LEU A 96 13.39 -8.44 16.42
C LEU A 96 13.83 -7.19 15.65
N ILE A 97 13.78 -7.26 14.31
CA ILE A 97 14.14 -6.14 13.42
C ILE A 97 12.87 -5.69 12.68
N PRO A 98 12.29 -4.52 12.99
CA PRO A 98 11.02 -4.12 12.42
C PRO A 98 11.17 -3.71 10.95
N PHE A 99 10.31 -4.22 10.08
CA PHE A 99 10.21 -3.82 8.68
C PHE A 99 8.84 -3.23 8.30
N ASP A 100 7.91 -3.19 9.24
CA ASP A 100 6.66 -2.42 9.20
C ASP A 100 6.23 -2.10 10.64
N GLY A 101 5.39 -1.08 10.82
CA GLY A 101 4.88 -0.65 12.11
C GLY A 101 4.55 0.85 12.17
N ASP A 102 3.93 1.25 13.27
CA ASP A 102 3.55 2.65 13.55
C ASP A 102 3.98 3.16 14.94
N GLY A 103 4.66 2.31 15.73
CA GLY A 103 5.00 2.61 17.12
C GLY A 103 4.22 1.79 18.15
N HIS A 104 3.04 1.29 17.78
CA HIS A 104 2.20 0.47 18.66
C HIS A 104 2.31 -1.02 18.31
N TRP A 105 2.42 -1.32 17.02
CA TRP A 105 2.67 -2.66 16.49
C TRP A 105 3.82 -2.66 15.50
N TYR A 106 4.39 -3.85 15.29
CA TYR A 106 5.44 -4.06 14.29
C TYR A 106 5.31 -5.42 13.60
N LEU A 107 5.67 -5.48 12.33
CA LEU A 107 6.11 -6.72 11.70
C LEU A 107 7.63 -6.76 11.73
N CYS A 108 8.17 -7.85 12.26
CA CYS A 108 9.59 -8.00 12.50
C CYS A 108 10.17 -9.17 11.70
N LEU A 109 11.38 -8.98 11.17
CA LEU A 109 12.30 -10.06 10.89
C LEU A 109 12.80 -10.58 12.25
N ASP A 110 12.43 -11.81 12.60
CA ASP A 110 12.67 -12.41 13.89
C ASP A 110 13.86 -13.37 13.86
N TYR A 111 14.99 -12.91 14.41
CA TYR A 111 16.25 -13.65 14.46
C TYR A 111 16.47 -14.38 15.80
N ARG A 112 15.46 -14.45 16.69
CA ARG A 112 15.61 -15.07 18.02
C ARG A 112 15.95 -16.56 17.96
N GLN A 113 15.60 -17.24 16.86
CA GLN A 113 15.89 -18.66 16.63
C GLN A 113 17.01 -18.92 15.61
N GLY A 114 17.51 -17.91 14.88
CA GLY A 114 18.54 -18.10 13.84
C GLY A 114 19.00 -16.80 13.18
N ASN A 115 20.21 -16.80 12.60
CA ASN A 115 20.89 -15.56 12.17
C ASN A 115 20.86 -15.26 10.67
N THR A 116 20.37 -16.18 9.84
CA THR A 116 20.48 -16.08 8.35
C THR A 116 19.16 -16.13 7.62
N GLU A 117 18.15 -16.80 8.19
CA GLU A 117 16.80 -16.90 7.65
C GLU A 117 15.85 -16.62 8.83
N PRO A 118 15.50 -15.35 9.06
CA PRO A 118 14.61 -14.97 10.16
C PRO A 118 13.17 -15.41 9.86
N GLU A 119 12.43 -15.75 10.92
CA GLU A 119 10.98 -15.86 10.85
C GLU A 119 10.37 -14.46 10.65
N VAL A 120 9.09 -14.40 10.30
CA VAL A 120 8.31 -13.15 10.31
C VAL A 120 7.33 -13.21 11.46
N THR A 121 7.44 -12.26 12.39
CA THR A 121 6.61 -12.21 13.60
C THR A 121 5.91 -10.85 13.67
N PHE A 122 4.61 -10.87 13.93
CA PHE A 122 3.88 -9.67 14.32
C PHE A 122 3.97 -9.49 15.84
N ILE A 123 4.24 -8.28 16.29
CA ILE A 123 4.19 -7.91 17.71
C ILE A 123 3.28 -6.71 17.91
N ASP A 124 2.58 -6.70 19.04
CA ASP A 124 1.86 -5.55 19.56
C ASP A 124 2.47 -5.21 20.92
N THR A 125 3.07 -4.03 20.97
CA THR A 125 3.83 -3.54 22.12
C THR A 125 2.95 -2.95 23.22
N GLU A 126 1.66 -2.71 22.94
CA GLU A 126 0.70 -2.20 23.91
C GLU A 126 -0.06 -3.31 24.63
N SER A 127 -0.14 -4.51 24.04
CA SER A 127 -0.96 -5.62 24.56
C SER A 127 -0.18 -6.87 24.99
N ASP A 128 1.16 -6.84 25.00
CA ASP A 128 2.03 -7.99 25.29
C ASP A 128 1.67 -9.21 24.43
N TYR A 129 1.56 -8.98 23.11
CA TYR A 129 1.11 -9.97 22.15
C TYR A 129 2.12 -10.16 21.02
N GLU A 130 2.45 -11.41 20.73
CA GLU A 130 3.22 -11.80 19.55
C GLU A 130 2.52 -12.93 18.77
N LYS A 131 2.61 -12.90 17.45
CA LYS A 131 2.03 -13.88 16.54
C LYS A 131 3.04 -14.23 15.45
N PRO A 132 3.51 -15.48 15.37
CA PRO A 132 4.26 -15.96 14.21
C PRO A 132 3.41 -15.84 12.95
N ILE A 133 3.97 -15.24 11.90
CA ILE A 133 3.31 -15.04 10.60
C ILE A 133 3.82 -16.04 9.57
N ALA A 134 5.13 -16.20 9.44
CA ALA A 134 5.75 -17.11 8.48
C ALA A 134 7.11 -17.59 8.98
N THR A 135 7.58 -18.75 8.50
CA THR A 135 8.87 -19.31 8.95
C THR A 135 10.09 -18.68 8.26
N ASN A 136 9.85 -17.88 7.22
CA ASN A 136 10.86 -17.10 6.50
C ASN A 136 10.17 -16.01 5.67
N PHE A 137 10.98 -15.06 5.16
CA PHE A 137 10.44 -13.95 4.37
C PHE A 137 9.78 -14.41 3.06
N LYS A 138 10.28 -15.47 2.42
CA LYS A 138 9.67 -16.03 1.21
C LYS A 138 8.25 -16.54 1.46
N GLU A 139 8.02 -17.25 2.56
CA GLU A 139 6.68 -17.71 2.96
C GLU A 139 5.76 -16.55 3.30
N TYR A 140 6.27 -15.51 3.98
CA TYR A 140 5.48 -14.29 4.24
C TYR A 140 4.98 -13.65 2.92
N LEU A 141 5.83 -13.56 1.89
CA LEU A 141 5.41 -13.05 0.58
C LEU A 141 4.31 -13.91 -0.06
N GLN A 142 4.26 -15.21 0.23
CA GLN A 142 3.21 -16.09 -0.28
C GLN A 142 1.85 -15.81 0.38
N LEU A 143 1.84 -15.34 1.63
CA LEU A 143 0.64 -14.98 2.39
C LEU A 143 0.01 -13.65 1.96
N LEU A 144 0.77 -12.79 1.28
CA LEU A 144 0.28 -11.49 0.80
C LEU A 144 -0.79 -11.64 -0.28
N GLU A 145 -1.88 -10.89 -0.12
CA GLU A 145 -3.01 -10.81 -1.06
C GLU A 145 -3.36 -9.36 -1.43
N ILE A 146 -3.92 -9.17 -2.63
CA ILE A 146 -4.47 -7.86 -3.03
C ILE A 146 -5.86 -7.75 -2.43
N ASN A 147 -6.13 -6.63 -1.74
CA ASN A 147 -7.48 -6.33 -1.30
C ASN A 147 -8.34 -5.93 -2.51
N THR A 148 -9.28 -6.78 -2.88
CA THR A 148 -10.28 -6.52 -3.92
C THR A 148 -11.70 -6.41 -3.36
N ASP A 149 -11.85 -6.40 -2.03
CA ASP A 149 -13.14 -6.40 -1.37
C ASP A 149 -13.87 -5.09 -1.65
N ASN A 150 -15.13 -5.19 -2.08
CA ASN A 150 -15.98 -4.05 -2.42
C ASN A 150 -15.38 -3.06 -3.45
N ALA A 151 -14.40 -3.52 -4.24
CA ALA A 151 -13.81 -2.74 -5.32
C ALA A 151 -14.47 -3.08 -6.66
N PHE A 152 -14.90 -2.06 -7.41
CA PHE A 152 -15.55 -2.22 -8.70
C PHE A 152 -14.91 -1.33 -9.75
N VAL A 153 -14.94 -1.80 -11.00
CA VAL A 153 -14.27 -1.18 -12.14
C VAL A 153 -15.27 -0.84 -13.22
N ILE A 154 -15.25 0.41 -13.67
CA ILE A 154 -16.03 0.92 -14.79
C ILE A 154 -15.18 0.84 -16.05
N ALA A 155 -15.62 0.02 -17.01
CA ALA A 155 -14.94 -0.20 -18.29
C ALA A 155 -15.58 0.64 -19.40
N ILE A 156 -15.02 1.81 -19.68
CA ILE A 156 -15.56 2.81 -20.63
C ILE A 156 -14.44 3.56 -21.35
N SER A 157 -14.76 4.24 -22.45
CA SER A 157 -13.84 5.06 -23.25
C SER A 157 -13.93 6.57 -22.97
N PHE A 158 -14.44 6.97 -21.81
CA PHE A 158 -14.62 8.37 -21.42
C PHE A 158 -13.45 8.86 -20.58
N THR A 159 -13.27 10.17 -20.50
CA THR A 159 -12.48 10.81 -19.45
C THR A 159 -13.18 10.69 -18.10
N ILE A 160 -12.44 10.84 -17.00
CA ILE A 160 -13.04 10.79 -15.66
C ILE A 160 -14.06 11.91 -15.44
N GLN A 161 -13.85 13.08 -16.04
CA GLN A 161 -14.77 14.22 -15.97
C GLN A 161 -16.09 13.92 -16.68
N GLU A 162 -16.02 13.30 -17.86
CA GLU A 162 -17.22 12.85 -18.60
C GLU A 162 -17.98 11.76 -17.83
N LEU A 163 -17.26 10.81 -17.21
CA LEU A 163 -17.86 9.79 -16.36
C LEU A 163 -18.60 10.41 -15.17
N VAL A 164 -17.94 11.30 -14.44
CA VAL A 164 -18.50 12.00 -13.27
C VAL A 164 -19.75 12.79 -13.67
N ALA A 165 -19.72 13.52 -14.80
CA ALA A 165 -20.87 14.24 -15.32
C ALA A 165 -22.03 13.31 -15.69
N LYS A 166 -21.73 12.16 -16.30
CA LYS A 166 -22.75 11.16 -16.68
C LYS A 166 -23.40 10.53 -15.45
N ILE A 167 -22.62 10.14 -14.44
CA ILE A 167 -23.17 9.60 -13.19
C ILE A 167 -23.99 10.65 -12.46
N SER A 168 -23.52 11.90 -12.39
CA SER A 168 -24.27 13.03 -11.81
C SER A 168 -25.66 13.17 -12.45
N SER A 169 -25.71 13.15 -13.79
CA SER A 169 -26.97 13.25 -14.54
C SER A 169 -27.89 12.05 -14.36
N ILE A 170 -27.34 10.83 -14.26
CA ILE A 170 -28.14 9.60 -14.15
C ILE A 170 -28.72 9.44 -12.74
N ALA A 171 -27.89 9.67 -11.72
CA ALA A 171 -28.24 9.44 -10.32
C ALA A 171 -28.82 10.68 -9.63
N GLY A 172 -28.82 11.85 -10.28
CA GLY A 172 -29.31 13.11 -9.69
C GLY A 172 -28.45 13.59 -8.53
N ILE A 173 -27.13 13.40 -8.62
CA ILE A 173 -26.14 13.76 -7.59
C ILE A 173 -25.14 14.78 -8.13
N GLU A 174 -24.41 15.43 -7.24
CA GLU A 174 -23.35 16.38 -7.58
C GLU A 174 -22.06 15.97 -6.90
N PHE A 175 -20.98 15.82 -7.66
CA PHE A 175 -19.66 15.51 -7.11
C PHE A 175 -18.96 16.75 -6.58
N GLU A 176 -18.29 16.60 -5.45
CA GLU A 176 -17.40 17.63 -4.90
C GLU A 176 -16.16 17.82 -5.79
N GLU A 177 -15.43 18.92 -5.57
CA GLU A 177 -14.11 19.13 -6.15
C GLU A 177 -13.18 17.97 -5.76
N PRO A 178 -12.44 17.38 -6.72
CA PRO A 178 -11.63 16.21 -6.46
C PRO A 178 -10.44 16.55 -5.55
N ASN A 179 -10.21 15.70 -4.55
CA ASN A 179 -9.05 15.81 -3.66
C ASN A 179 -7.94 14.86 -4.13
N SER A 180 -6.69 15.32 -4.10
CA SER A 180 -5.48 14.50 -4.37
C SER A 180 -4.49 14.43 -3.20
N PHE A 181 -4.79 15.09 -2.07
CA PHE A 181 -3.86 15.28 -0.97
C PHE A 181 -3.37 13.96 -0.33
N ASP A 182 -4.28 13.02 -0.14
CA ASP A 182 -3.98 11.77 0.57
C ASP A 182 -3.26 10.74 -0.30
N HIS A 183 -3.56 10.72 -1.61
CA HIS A 183 -3.15 9.62 -2.49
C HIS A 183 -2.35 10.05 -3.74
N GLY A 184 -2.22 11.35 -4.01
CA GLY A 184 -1.50 11.85 -5.17
C GLY A 184 -2.25 11.76 -6.51
N TYR A 185 -3.55 11.44 -6.50
CA TYR A 185 -4.42 11.41 -7.67
C TYR A 185 -5.83 11.88 -7.31
N PRO A 186 -6.61 12.41 -8.28
CA PRO A 186 -7.93 12.96 -8.00
C PRO A 186 -8.91 11.85 -7.61
N ILE A 187 -9.52 12.02 -6.44
CA ILE A 187 -10.66 11.24 -5.98
C ILE A 187 -11.89 12.14 -5.99
N TYR A 188 -12.88 11.75 -6.80
CA TYR A 188 -14.18 12.39 -6.86
C TYR A 188 -15.10 11.70 -5.87
N ARG A 189 -15.86 12.46 -5.08
CA ARG A 189 -16.85 11.90 -4.16
C ARG A 189 -18.18 12.62 -4.22
N SER A 190 -19.25 11.90 -3.91
CA SER A 190 -20.61 12.44 -3.75
C SER A 190 -21.42 11.53 -2.81
N LYS A 191 -22.65 11.92 -2.52
CA LYS A 191 -23.62 11.12 -1.78
C LYS A 191 -24.77 10.69 -2.69
N TYR A 192 -25.06 9.40 -2.69
CA TYR A 192 -26.24 8.81 -3.30
C TYR A 192 -27.09 8.17 -2.20
N ASN A 193 -28.27 8.73 -1.91
CA ASN A 193 -29.13 8.32 -0.79
C ASN A 193 -28.36 8.21 0.55
N GLU A 194 -27.66 9.27 0.94
CA GLU A 194 -26.75 9.35 2.11
C GLU A 194 -25.50 8.45 2.08
N SER A 195 -25.44 7.46 1.19
CA SER A 195 -24.27 6.61 1.01
C SER A 195 -23.20 7.29 0.19
N TRP A 196 -21.95 7.23 0.65
CA TRP A 196 -20.83 7.81 -0.08
C TRP A 196 -20.50 7.00 -1.33
N VAL A 197 -20.26 7.71 -2.43
CA VAL A 197 -19.79 7.21 -3.70
C VAL A 197 -18.43 7.84 -3.98
N TRP A 198 -17.44 7.03 -4.34
CA TRP A 198 -16.13 7.50 -4.79
C TRP A 198 -15.82 7.01 -6.19
N ILE A 199 -15.15 7.87 -6.97
CA ILE A 199 -14.62 7.53 -8.30
C ILE A 199 -13.16 7.97 -8.35
N SER A 200 -12.30 7.08 -8.83
CA SER A 200 -10.87 7.37 -8.97
C SER A 200 -10.26 6.71 -10.22
N PRO A 201 -9.21 7.29 -10.81
CA PRO A 201 -8.53 6.71 -11.95
C PRO A 201 -7.61 5.55 -11.54
N ASN A 202 -7.38 4.62 -12.47
CA ASN A 202 -6.30 3.63 -12.36
C ASN A 202 -4.95 4.22 -12.85
N LYS A 203 -5.00 5.05 -13.90
CA LYS A 203 -3.83 5.77 -14.44
C LYS A 203 -3.55 7.04 -13.64
N VAL A 204 -2.41 7.08 -12.98
CA VAL A 204 -2.05 8.09 -11.97
C VAL A 204 -0.58 8.49 -12.08
N PRO A 205 -0.13 9.57 -11.43
CA PRO A 205 1.31 9.82 -11.27
C PRO A 205 2.03 8.63 -10.62
N ALA A 206 3.29 8.38 -10.99
CA ALA A 206 4.07 7.29 -10.42
C ALA A 206 4.45 7.53 -8.95
N GLY A 207 4.48 8.80 -8.51
CA GLY A 207 4.72 9.19 -7.14
C GLY A 207 4.16 10.57 -6.81
N PHE A 208 3.99 10.84 -5.52
CA PHE A 208 3.47 12.10 -5.02
C PHE A 208 4.19 12.56 -3.76
N ILE A 209 4.08 13.86 -3.49
CA ILE A 209 4.59 14.54 -2.30
C ILE A 209 3.74 15.80 -2.07
N ARG A 210 3.50 16.14 -0.81
CA ARG A 210 2.69 17.29 -0.39
C ARG A 210 3.60 18.51 -0.22
N GLU A 211 3.03 19.70 -0.40
CA GLU A 211 3.76 20.96 -0.22
C GLU A 211 4.26 21.16 1.22
N SER A 212 3.59 20.53 2.18
CA SER A 212 3.95 20.54 3.60
C SER A 212 5.07 19.57 3.97
N ASP A 213 5.48 18.67 3.08
CA ASP A 213 6.49 17.67 3.40
C ASP A 213 7.89 18.30 3.40
N ASP A 214 8.72 17.97 4.39
CA ASP A 214 10.06 18.56 4.59
C ASP A 214 10.95 18.49 3.33
N ARG A 215 10.79 17.43 2.55
CA ARG A 215 11.57 17.15 1.33
C ARG A 215 10.87 17.60 0.04
N TYR A 216 9.87 18.48 0.14
CA TYR A 216 9.08 18.92 -1.03
C TYR A 216 9.94 19.47 -2.16
N GLU A 217 10.83 20.41 -1.86
CA GLU A 217 11.66 21.07 -2.87
C GLU A 217 12.61 20.11 -3.61
N GLU A 218 13.11 19.10 -2.90
CA GLU A 218 13.98 18.05 -3.43
C GLU A 218 13.21 17.11 -4.37
N LEU A 219 12.02 16.68 -3.97
CA LEU A 219 11.32 15.54 -4.59
C LEU A 219 10.21 15.95 -5.58
N LYS A 220 9.76 17.21 -5.58
CA LYS A 220 8.61 17.65 -6.40
C LYS A 220 8.77 17.41 -7.91
N SER A 221 10.01 17.34 -8.42
CA SER A 221 10.30 17.08 -9.84
C SER A 221 10.11 15.62 -10.25
N GLN A 222 10.08 14.67 -9.29
CA GLN A 222 9.95 13.23 -9.57
C GLN A 222 8.52 12.81 -9.94
N LYS A 223 7.53 13.72 -9.81
CA LYS A 223 6.09 13.48 -10.04
C LYS A 223 5.69 13.21 -11.51
N LEU A 224 6.62 13.30 -12.45
CA LEU A 224 6.29 13.50 -13.88
C LEU A 224 5.98 12.21 -14.66
N GLN A 225 6.31 11.03 -14.15
CA GLN A 225 6.00 9.78 -14.84
C GLN A 225 4.58 9.32 -14.48
N ILE A 226 3.86 8.76 -15.45
CA ILE A 226 2.54 8.14 -15.24
C ILE A 226 2.72 6.64 -15.04
N SER A 227 1.92 6.05 -14.15
CA SER A 227 1.88 4.62 -13.85
C SER A 227 0.43 4.14 -13.62
N LEU A 228 0.26 2.86 -13.34
CA LEU A 228 -1.00 2.22 -13.01
C LEU A 228 -1.02 1.83 -11.53
N ARG A 229 -2.12 2.09 -10.83
CA ARG A 229 -2.35 1.60 -9.46
C ARG A 229 -2.44 0.08 -9.43
N HIS A 230 -3.18 -0.46 -10.39
CA HIS A 230 -3.41 -1.88 -10.61
C HIS A 230 -3.03 -2.20 -12.06
N PRO A 231 -1.80 -2.68 -12.32
CA PRO A 231 -1.30 -3.01 -13.66
C PRO A 231 -2.13 -4.06 -14.41
N GLU A 232 -2.90 -4.88 -13.68
CA GLU A 232 -3.79 -5.91 -14.21
C GLU A 232 -5.06 -5.32 -14.85
N ILE A 233 -5.37 -4.06 -14.54
CA ILE A 233 -6.54 -3.32 -15.01
C ILE A 233 -6.08 -2.27 -16.03
N SER A 234 -6.85 -2.08 -17.10
CA SER A 234 -6.55 -1.03 -18.09
C SER A 234 -6.42 0.35 -17.43
N GLY A 235 -5.48 1.16 -17.90
CA GLY A 235 -5.33 2.55 -17.45
C GLY A 235 -6.50 3.45 -17.84
N ASP A 236 -7.31 3.03 -18.80
CA ASP A 236 -8.50 3.76 -19.23
C ASP A 236 -9.74 3.45 -18.37
N PHE A 237 -9.62 2.54 -17.40
CA PHE A 237 -10.73 2.18 -16.51
C PHE A 237 -10.67 2.97 -15.20
N PHE A 238 -11.84 3.11 -14.57
CA PHE A 238 -12.03 3.86 -13.33
C PHE A 238 -12.54 2.95 -12.22
N PHE A 239 -12.10 3.19 -10.99
CA PHE A 239 -12.65 2.54 -9.82
C PHE A 239 -13.87 3.29 -9.34
N ILE A 240 -14.90 2.54 -8.92
CA ILE A 240 -16.06 3.05 -8.22
C ILE A 240 -16.28 2.26 -6.93
N THR A 241 -16.53 2.96 -5.83
CA THR A 241 -16.87 2.38 -4.54
C THR A 241 -18.10 3.07 -3.98
N VAL A 242 -18.99 2.30 -3.36
CA VAL A 242 -20.17 2.81 -2.67
C VAL A 242 -20.20 2.17 -1.28
N SER A 243 -20.35 2.99 -0.24
CA SER A 243 -20.20 2.54 1.16
C SER A 243 -21.23 1.49 1.58
N GLU A 244 -22.47 1.62 1.12
CA GLU A 244 -23.57 0.76 1.56
C GLU A 244 -24.01 -0.18 0.45
N ASP A 245 -24.11 -1.48 0.77
CA ASP A 245 -24.43 -2.54 -0.20
C ASP A 245 -25.74 -2.28 -0.94
N LEU A 246 -26.81 -1.91 -0.23
CA LEU A 246 -28.11 -1.63 -0.84
C LEU A 246 -28.03 -0.44 -1.82
N GLN A 247 -27.34 0.64 -1.43
CA GLN A 247 -27.20 1.81 -2.31
C GLN A 247 -26.27 1.54 -3.48
N ARG A 248 -25.26 0.69 -3.29
CA ARG A 248 -24.39 0.20 -4.36
C ARG A 248 -25.18 -0.55 -5.42
N GLU A 249 -25.97 -1.53 -5.00
CA GLU A 249 -26.82 -2.33 -5.91
C GLU A 249 -27.80 -1.42 -6.68
N ASN A 250 -28.47 -0.51 -5.99
CA ASN A 250 -29.39 0.45 -6.61
C ASN A 250 -28.69 1.35 -7.62
N LEU A 251 -27.55 1.95 -7.25
CA LEU A 251 -26.80 2.83 -8.15
C LEU A 251 -26.32 2.04 -9.37
N PHE A 252 -25.70 0.87 -9.16
CA PHE A 252 -25.13 0.08 -10.24
C PHE A 252 -26.20 -0.42 -11.22
N ALA A 253 -27.39 -0.79 -10.73
CA ALA A 253 -28.52 -1.13 -11.59
C ALA A 253 -28.90 0.02 -12.52
N ILE A 254 -29.06 1.23 -11.98
CA ILE A 254 -29.42 2.42 -12.77
C ILE A 254 -28.30 2.77 -13.76
N LEU A 255 -27.03 2.69 -13.35
CA LEU A 255 -25.90 2.94 -14.25
C LEU A 255 -25.84 1.90 -15.39
N ALA A 256 -26.14 0.64 -15.10
CA ALA A 256 -26.18 -0.44 -16.08
C ALA A 256 -27.30 -0.26 -17.12
N GLU A 257 -28.50 0.19 -16.70
CA GLU A 257 -29.60 0.57 -17.61
C GLU A 257 -29.20 1.67 -18.61
N HIS A 258 -28.23 2.51 -18.22
CA HIS A 258 -27.67 3.58 -19.04
C HIS A 258 -26.35 3.19 -19.74
N GLY A 259 -26.10 1.88 -19.88
CA GLY A 259 -24.99 1.31 -20.63
C GLY A 259 -23.62 1.45 -19.97
N ILE A 260 -23.54 1.75 -18.67
CA ILE A 260 -22.28 1.77 -17.93
C ILE A 260 -22.00 0.36 -17.42
N LYS A 261 -20.96 -0.27 -17.98
CA LYS A 261 -20.53 -1.60 -17.57
C LYS A 261 -19.64 -1.51 -16.32
N ILE A 262 -20.08 -2.16 -15.26
CA ILE A 262 -19.38 -2.25 -13.97
C ILE A 262 -19.06 -3.72 -13.72
N ASN A 263 -17.80 -4.02 -13.43
CA ASN A 263 -17.36 -5.37 -13.06
C ASN A 263 -16.72 -5.33 -11.67
N GLU A 264 -16.76 -6.43 -10.94
CA GLU A 264 -15.99 -6.58 -9.71
C GLU A 264 -14.49 -6.53 -10.03
N ALA A 265 -13.71 -5.79 -9.24
CA ALA A 265 -12.28 -5.65 -9.49
C ALA A 265 -11.56 -7.01 -9.40
N LYS A 266 -12.03 -7.91 -8.53
CA LYS A 266 -11.46 -9.24 -8.32
C LYS A 266 -11.29 -10.05 -9.62
N THR A 267 -12.18 -9.87 -10.60
CA THR A 267 -12.14 -10.61 -11.87
C THR A 267 -10.94 -10.26 -12.75
N TYR A 268 -10.17 -9.22 -12.40
CA TYR A 268 -8.96 -8.82 -13.11
C TYR A 268 -7.67 -9.34 -12.45
N PHE A 269 -7.75 -9.90 -11.24
CA PHE A 269 -6.58 -10.39 -10.48
C PHE A 269 -6.51 -11.92 -10.43
N GLU A 270 -7.46 -12.61 -11.08
CA GLU A 270 -7.54 -14.08 -11.20
C GLU A 270 -6.65 -14.66 -12.30
#